data_AF-A0A2J6R0J3-F1
#
_entry.id   AF-A0A2J6R0J3-F1
#
_cell.length_a   1.000
_cell.length_b   1.000
_cell.length_c   1.000
_cell.angle_alpha   90.00
_cell.angle_beta   90.00
_cell.angle_gamma   90.00
#
_symmetry.space_group_name_H-M   'P 1'
#
loop_
_entity.id
_entity.type
_entity.pdbx_description
1 polymer ?
#
loop_
_entity_poly.entity_id
_entity_poly.type
_entity_poly.pdbx_seq_one_letter_code
_entity_poly.pdbx_strand_id
1 'polypeptide(L)'
;MTNLGPLLSTFTPAASCASSTGLTVFYTGTNFWWAEGPMSTQGCYPSSYSPELPYYYSPGICPSGYTTACTSLNSIGTVTETIHTCCPTALGISYNCIPPTDSLNTLACTTSFTTEVTITGPTIVSDGVTSTLAAISYPPGGGIGAYGVAVRYQSTDLTSSSVSTYLQCQ
;
A
#
# COMPACT_ATOMS: atom_id res chain seq x y z
N MET A 1 1.06 -17.75 -3.43
CA MET A 1 0.59 -16.45 -3.96
C MET A 1 -0.85 -16.64 -4.41
N THR A 2 -1.74 -15.72 -4.08
CA THR A 2 -3.19 -15.84 -4.25
C THR A 2 -3.72 -14.63 -5.03
N ASN A 3 -4.44 -14.88 -6.13
CA ASN A 3 -5.02 -13.82 -6.94
C ASN A 3 -6.34 -13.32 -6.31
N LEU A 4 -6.47 -11.99 -6.13
CA LEU A 4 -7.64 -11.32 -5.55
C LEU A 4 -8.70 -10.88 -6.58
N GLY A 5 -8.38 -11.02 -7.87
CA GLY A 5 -9.17 -10.60 -9.01
C GLY A 5 -8.52 -9.46 -9.81
N PRO A 6 -9.21 -8.97 -10.84
CA PRO A 6 -8.76 -7.85 -11.65
C PRO A 6 -8.89 -6.50 -10.93
N LEU A 7 -7.91 -5.62 -11.11
CA LEU A 7 -7.92 -4.22 -10.70
C LEU A 7 -7.60 -3.34 -11.92
N LEU A 8 -8.48 -3.39 -12.91
CA LEU A 8 -8.29 -2.78 -14.23
C LEU A 8 -8.60 -1.28 -14.28
N SER A 9 -9.36 -0.78 -13.31
CA SER A 9 -9.61 0.65 -13.12
C SER A 9 -8.82 1.18 -11.94
N THR A 10 -8.40 2.44 -12.03
CA THR A 10 -7.77 3.13 -10.90
C THR A 10 -8.78 3.22 -9.76
N PHE A 11 -8.61 2.38 -8.73
CA PHE A 11 -9.43 2.45 -7.53
C PHE A 11 -9.23 3.81 -6.85
N THR A 12 -10.33 4.51 -6.61
CA THR A 12 -10.32 5.76 -5.84
C THR A 12 -10.86 5.45 -4.44
N PRO A 13 -10.05 5.59 -3.38
CA PRO A 13 -10.51 5.39 -2.02
C PRO A 13 -11.57 6.42 -1.64
N ALA A 14 -12.42 6.09 -0.66
CA ALA A 14 -13.36 7.06 -0.10
C ALA A 14 -12.62 8.30 0.43
N ALA A 15 -13.24 9.48 0.35
CA ALA A 15 -12.60 10.74 0.75
C ALA A 15 -12.06 10.72 2.19
N SER A 16 -12.75 10.03 3.10
CA SER A 16 -12.33 9.82 4.49
C SER A 16 -10.99 9.07 4.61
N CYS A 17 -10.72 8.15 3.68
CA CYS A 17 -9.48 7.38 3.61
C CYS A 17 -8.37 8.20 2.94
N ALA A 18 -8.71 8.94 1.89
CA ALA A 18 -7.78 9.86 1.21
C ALA A 18 -7.30 10.99 2.13
N SER A 19 -8.13 11.41 3.11
CA SER A 19 -7.75 12.36 4.16
C SER A 19 -7.10 11.71 5.39
N SER A 20 -7.18 10.38 5.52
CA SER A 20 -6.59 9.63 6.63
C SER A 20 -5.14 9.27 6.32
N THR A 21 -4.31 10.29 6.12
CA THR A 21 -2.88 10.15 5.75
C THR A 21 -1.97 10.20 6.97
N GLY A 22 -2.52 10.19 8.18
CA GLY A 22 -1.74 10.29 9.41
C GLY A 22 -0.79 9.11 9.61
N LEU A 23 0.23 9.35 10.44
CA LEU A 23 1.12 8.32 10.95
C LEU A 23 0.54 7.75 12.24
N THR A 24 0.46 6.43 12.32
CA THR A 24 0.08 5.70 13.53
C THR A 24 1.27 4.91 14.05
N VAL A 25 1.53 5.00 15.34
CA VAL A 25 2.46 4.11 16.03
C VAL A 25 1.67 3.11 16.87
N PHE A 26 1.98 1.84 16.68
CA PHE A 26 1.40 0.74 17.44
C PHE A 26 2.42 0.25 18.46
N TYR A 27 2.03 0.20 19.72
CA TYR A 27 2.82 -0.38 20.80
C TYR A 27 2.31 -1.79 21.12
N THR A 28 3.24 -2.72 21.28
CA THR A 28 2.98 -4.09 21.73
C THR A 28 4.05 -4.46 22.76
N GLY A 29 3.74 -4.21 24.04
CA GLY A 29 4.74 -4.29 25.11
C GLY A 29 5.85 -3.25 24.91
N THR A 30 7.11 -3.71 24.83
CA THR A 30 8.27 -2.85 24.58
C THR A 30 8.54 -2.60 23.09
N ASN A 31 7.84 -3.32 22.20
CA ASN A 31 8.03 -3.18 20.76
C ASN A 31 7.05 -2.15 20.20
N PHE A 32 7.45 -1.47 19.15
CA PHE A 32 6.58 -0.56 18.44
C PHE A 32 6.88 -0.56 16.94
N TRP A 33 5.88 -0.19 16.14
CA TRP A 33 6.04 -0.02 14.69
C TRP A 33 5.18 1.14 14.19
N TRP A 34 5.66 1.79 13.15
CA TRP A 34 5.01 2.93 12.51
C TRP A 34 4.34 2.51 11.22
N ALA A 35 3.14 3.03 10.97
CA ALA A 35 2.50 2.92 9.68
C ALA A 35 1.83 4.20 9.21
N GLU A 36 1.94 4.46 7.90
CA GLU A 36 1.18 5.47 7.19
C GLU A 36 -0.17 4.93 6.71
N GLY A 37 -1.17 5.81 6.78
CA GLY A 37 -2.40 5.69 6.02
C GLY A 37 -3.61 5.31 6.86
N PRO A 38 -4.73 5.01 6.20
CA PRO A 38 -5.89 4.50 6.91
C PRO A 38 -5.59 3.11 7.45
N MET A 39 -5.65 2.96 8.78
CA MET A 39 -5.53 1.65 9.43
C MET A 39 -6.78 0.78 9.21
N SER A 40 -7.90 1.40 8.83
CA SER A 40 -9.11 0.68 8.40
C SER A 40 -8.97 0.20 6.96
N THR A 41 -9.18 -1.08 6.72
CA THR A 41 -9.21 -1.64 5.37
C THR A 41 -10.55 -1.42 4.66
N GLN A 42 -11.62 -1.15 5.42
CA GLN A 42 -12.97 -1.03 4.87
C GLN A 42 -13.16 0.30 4.11
N GLY A 43 -13.38 0.20 2.80
CA GLY A 43 -13.62 1.35 1.92
C GLY A 43 -12.37 2.18 1.56
N CYS A 44 -11.23 1.87 2.17
CA CYS A 44 -9.96 2.55 1.94
C CYS A 44 -9.05 1.82 0.94
N TYR A 45 -9.33 0.54 0.68
CA TYR A 45 -8.58 -0.31 -0.23
C TYR A 45 -9.52 -0.98 -1.23
N PRO A 46 -9.00 -1.50 -2.36
CA PRO A 46 -9.84 -2.20 -3.34
C PRO A 46 -10.56 -3.40 -2.73
N SER A 47 -11.66 -3.83 -3.35
CA SER A 47 -12.42 -5.00 -2.90
C SER A 47 -11.55 -6.24 -2.83
N SER A 48 -11.70 -7.04 -1.78
CA SER A 48 -10.89 -8.24 -1.50
C SER A 48 -9.45 -7.94 -1.07
N TYR A 49 -9.13 -6.68 -0.74
CA TYR A 49 -7.79 -6.34 -0.26
C TYR A 49 -7.39 -7.20 0.94
N SER A 50 -6.17 -7.73 0.85
CA SER A 50 -5.48 -8.40 1.93
C SER A 50 -4.11 -7.75 2.08
N PRO A 51 -3.72 -7.34 3.30
CA PRO A 51 -2.42 -6.71 3.55
C PRO A 51 -1.26 -7.71 3.47
N GLU A 52 -1.52 -9.02 3.51
CA GLU A 52 -0.46 -10.03 3.45
C GLU A 52 0.14 -10.14 2.04
N LEU A 53 1.45 -10.30 1.97
CA LEU A 53 2.21 -10.37 0.71
C LEU A 53 1.95 -11.55 -0.25
N PRO A 54 1.32 -12.70 0.08
CA PRO A 54 1.00 -13.66 -0.97
C PRO A 54 -0.14 -13.16 -1.88
N TYR A 55 -0.93 -12.16 -1.49
CA TYR A 55 -2.10 -11.73 -2.24
C TYR A 55 -1.78 -10.64 -3.27
N TYR A 56 -2.37 -10.71 -4.45
CA TYR A 56 -2.14 -9.73 -5.52
C TYR A 56 -3.35 -9.59 -6.45
N TYR A 57 -3.49 -8.43 -7.08
CA TYR A 57 -4.46 -8.21 -8.16
C TYR A 57 -3.82 -8.53 -9.51
N SER A 58 -4.52 -9.27 -10.36
CA SER A 58 -4.06 -9.52 -11.73
C SER A 58 -5.22 -9.83 -12.67
N PRO A 59 -5.32 -9.12 -13.81
CA PRO A 59 -4.52 -7.95 -14.17
C PRO A 59 -4.79 -6.74 -13.27
N GLY A 60 -3.78 -5.93 -12.95
CA GLY A 60 -3.94 -4.79 -12.03
C GLY A 60 -3.04 -3.59 -12.31
N ILE A 61 -3.55 -2.39 -12.00
CA ILE A 61 -2.81 -1.12 -11.98
C ILE A 61 -2.83 -0.50 -10.58
N CYS A 62 -1.85 0.35 -10.28
CA CYS A 62 -1.78 1.00 -8.97
C CYS A 62 -3.02 1.89 -8.71
N PRO A 63 -3.61 1.85 -7.50
CA PRO A 63 -4.71 2.73 -7.12
C PRO A 63 -4.36 4.23 -7.15
N SER A 64 -5.38 5.08 -7.09
CA SER A 64 -5.20 6.53 -6.93
C SER A 64 -4.52 6.83 -5.59
N GLY A 65 -3.53 7.73 -5.61
CA GLY A 65 -2.76 8.07 -4.41
C GLY A 65 -1.65 7.07 -4.07
N TYR A 66 -1.37 6.12 -4.97
CA TYR A 66 -0.27 5.18 -4.87
C TYR A 66 0.63 5.28 -6.09
N THR A 67 1.93 5.05 -5.91
CA THR A 67 2.91 4.92 -6.98
C THR A 67 3.67 3.61 -6.85
N THR A 68 4.24 3.16 -7.95
CA THR A 68 5.10 1.98 -7.96
C THR A 68 6.37 2.26 -7.16
N ALA A 69 6.56 1.55 -6.04
CA ALA A 69 7.79 1.59 -5.25
C ALA A 69 8.83 0.60 -5.77
N CYS A 70 8.38 -0.59 -6.18
CA CYS A 70 9.24 -1.63 -6.72
C CYS A 70 8.58 -2.34 -7.89
N THR A 71 9.42 -2.75 -8.84
CA THR A 71 9.04 -3.53 -10.01
C THR A 71 9.90 -4.78 -10.08
N SER A 72 9.28 -5.92 -10.36
CA SER A 72 9.97 -7.14 -10.74
C SER A 72 9.27 -7.80 -11.94
N LEU A 73 10.00 -8.68 -12.62
CA LEU A 73 9.47 -9.45 -13.74
C LEU A 73 9.38 -10.90 -13.33
N ASN A 74 8.30 -11.56 -13.72
CA ASN A 74 8.15 -12.99 -13.60
C ASN A 74 7.87 -13.58 -14.97
N SER A 75 8.71 -14.53 -15.40
CA SER A 75 8.59 -15.15 -16.73
C SER A 75 8.38 -16.65 -16.58
N ILE A 76 7.32 -17.15 -17.21
CA ILE A 76 7.03 -18.59 -17.29
C ILE A 76 6.90 -18.93 -18.78
N GLY A 77 7.91 -19.63 -19.33
CA GLY A 77 7.98 -19.91 -20.76
C GLY A 77 8.14 -18.62 -21.57
N THR A 78 7.20 -18.36 -22.50
CA THR A 78 7.18 -17.16 -23.33
C THR A 78 6.35 -16.01 -22.73
N VAL A 79 5.71 -16.25 -21.59
CA VAL A 79 4.83 -15.28 -20.93
C VAL A 79 5.64 -14.52 -19.88
N THR A 80 5.63 -13.19 -19.95
CA THR A 80 6.26 -12.31 -18.97
C THR A 80 5.22 -11.41 -18.32
N GLU A 81 5.14 -11.48 -17.01
CA GLU A 81 4.31 -10.62 -16.18
C GLU A 81 5.16 -9.57 -15.48
N THR A 82 4.67 -8.34 -15.46
CA THR A 82 5.21 -7.27 -14.62
C THR A 82 4.54 -7.33 -13.26
N ILE A 83 5.32 -7.34 -12.19
CA ILE A 83 4.86 -7.28 -10.80
C ILE A 83 5.24 -5.92 -10.25
N HIS A 84 4.25 -5.18 -9.75
CA HIS A 84 4.46 -3.92 -9.03
C HIS A 84 3.99 -4.03 -7.58
N THR A 85 4.73 -3.40 -6.68
CA THR A 85 4.24 -3.04 -5.35
C THR A 85 3.93 -1.55 -5.35
N CYS A 86 2.65 -1.22 -5.19
CA CYS A 86 2.16 0.14 -5.14
C CYS A 86 2.18 0.62 -3.69
N CYS A 87 2.82 1.75 -3.42
CA CYS A 87 2.93 2.37 -2.10
C CYS A 87 2.26 3.75 -2.08
N PRO A 88 1.74 4.19 -0.92
CA PRO A 88 1.04 5.47 -0.84
C PRO A 88 2.01 6.64 -1.07
N THR A 89 1.49 7.74 -1.60
CA THR A 89 2.25 8.98 -1.84
C THR A 89 1.72 10.18 -1.09
N ALA A 90 0.71 9.99 -0.25
CA ALA A 90 -0.07 11.08 0.31
C ALA A 90 0.74 11.97 1.28
N LEU A 91 1.71 11.40 1.99
CA LEU A 91 2.66 12.17 2.82
C LEU A 91 3.91 12.65 2.07
N GLY A 92 4.03 12.39 0.77
CA GLY A 92 5.23 12.71 -0.01
C GLY A 92 6.46 11.90 0.42
N ILE A 93 6.26 10.80 1.15
CA ILE A 93 7.32 9.88 1.59
C ILE A 93 7.64 8.93 0.43
N SER A 94 8.92 8.79 0.12
CA SER A 94 9.40 7.77 -0.82
C SER A 94 9.56 6.44 -0.11
N TYR A 95 8.70 5.48 -0.45
CA TYR A 95 8.74 4.11 0.05
C TYR A 95 9.52 3.18 -0.88
N ASN A 96 10.15 2.18 -0.28
CA ASN A 96 10.65 0.97 -0.93
C ASN A 96 9.73 -0.20 -0.56
N CYS A 97 9.81 -1.31 -1.30
CA CYS A 97 9.10 -2.54 -0.94
C CYS A 97 9.79 -3.24 0.23
N ILE A 98 8.99 -3.83 1.13
CA ILE A 98 9.49 -4.76 2.14
C ILE A 98 9.84 -6.09 1.45
N PRO A 99 11.04 -6.64 1.66
CA PRO A 99 11.37 -7.96 1.15
C PRO A 99 10.48 -9.02 1.84
N PRO A 100 10.03 -10.07 1.12
CA PRO A 100 9.11 -11.07 1.67
C PRO A 100 9.66 -11.89 2.84
N THR A 101 10.93 -11.71 3.20
CA THR A 101 11.59 -12.31 4.37
C THR A 101 11.40 -11.52 5.66
N ASP A 102 10.82 -10.33 5.60
CA ASP A 102 10.66 -9.46 6.76
C ASP A 102 9.41 -9.79 7.59
N SER A 103 9.51 -9.60 8.89
CA SER A 103 8.45 -9.81 9.89
C SER A 103 7.29 -8.81 9.78
N LEU A 104 7.49 -7.70 9.06
CA LEU A 104 6.48 -6.69 8.73
C LEU A 104 5.75 -7.02 7.41
N ASN A 105 5.53 -8.30 7.11
CA ASN A 105 4.95 -8.78 5.85
C ASN A 105 3.52 -8.29 5.54
N THR A 106 2.89 -7.54 6.46
CA THR A 106 1.59 -6.88 6.26
C THR A 106 1.73 -5.44 5.76
N LEU A 107 2.90 -4.82 5.93
CA LEU A 107 3.22 -3.48 5.46
C LEU A 107 4.11 -3.64 4.24
N ALA A 108 3.52 -3.83 3.05
CA ALA A 108 4.30 -4.09 1.83
C ALA A 108 5.29 -2.96 1.46
N CYS A 109 5.20 -1.80 2.09
CA CYS A 109 6.02 -0.61 1.87
C CYS A 109 6.79 -0.23 3.14
N THR A 110 8.06 0.19 3.00
CA THR A 110 8.88 0.71 4.10
C THR A 110 9.79 1.85 3.65
N THR A 111 10.10 2.75 4.56
CA THR A 111 11.16 3.74 4.43
C THR A 111 11.96 3.80 5.72
N SER A 112 13.20 4.25 5.64
CA SER A 112 14.08 4.40 6.81
C SER A 112 14.70 5.79 6.84
N PHE A 113 14.80 6.37 8.03
CA PHE A 113 15.42 7.67 8.21
C PHE A 113 16.89 7.54 8.62
N THR A 114 17.76 8.29 7.98
CA THR A 114 19.18 8.36 8.33
C THR A 114 19.47 9.41 9.41
N THR A 115 18.53 10.32 9.65
CA THR A 115 18.59 11.37 10.66
C THR A 115 17.38 11.26 11.59
N GLU A 116 17.47 11.89 12.76
CA GLU A 116 16.31 12.06 13.63
C GLU A 116 15.20 12.84 12.90
N VAL A 117 13.96 12.39 13.06
CA VAL A 117 12.78 13.06 12.50
C VAL A 117 11.77 13.36 13.59
N THR A 118 11.14 14.53 13.54
CA THR A 118 10.02 14.86 14.42
C THR A 118 8.71 14.59 13.70
N ILE A 119 7.93 13.64 14.20
CA ILE A 119 6.60 13.33 13.69
C ILE A 119 5.59 14.14 14.50
N THR A 120 4.80 14.97 13.83
CA THR A 120 3.77 15.81 14.46
C THR A 120 2.40 15.15 14.34
N GLY A 121 1.58 15.28 15.39
CA GLY A 121 0.22 14.74 15.38
C GLY A 121 0.08 13.21 15.26
N PRO A 122 1.03 12.33 15.66
CA PRO A 122 0.85 10.91 15.43
C PRO A 122 -0.31 10.36 16.25
N THR A 123 -1.02 9.40 15.66
CA THR A 123 -1.95 8.55 16.41
C THR A 123 -1.14 7.47 17.13
N ILE A 124 -1.44 7.25 18.40
CA ILE A 124 -0.84 6.19 19.21
C ILE A 124 -1.90 5.16 19.49
N VAL A 125 -1.58 3.90 19.23
CA VAL A 125 -2.37 2.76 19.65
C VAL A 125 -1.53 1.92 20.61
N SER A 126 -1.94 1.84 21.86
CA SER A 126 -1.28 1.00 22.88
C SER A 126 -2.34 0.26 23.67
N ASP A 127 -2.26 -1.07 23.73
CA ASP A 127 -3.17 -1.92 24.51
C ASP A 127 -4.66 -1.64 24.25
N GLY A 128 -5.01 -1.36 22.99
CA GLY A 128 -6.38 -1.04 22.57
C GLY A 128 -6.84 0.39 22.85
N VAL A 129 -5.99 1.23 23.45
CA VAL A 129 -6.25 2.66 23.67
C VAL A 129 -5.68 3.47 22.52
N THR A 130 -6.51 4.32 21.93
CA THR A 130 -6.11 5.26 20.88
C THR A 130 -6.01 6.68 21.43
N SER A 131 -4.86 7.32 21.22
CA SER A 131 -4.56 8.69 21.63
C SER A 131 -3.84 9.44 20.50
N THR A 132 -3.72 10.76 20.61
CA THR A 132 -2.90 11.56 19.69
C THR A 132 -1.86 12.33 20.48
N LEU A 133 -0.63 12.42 19.96
CA LEU A 133 0.40 13.31 20.51
C LEU A 133 0.56 14.56 19.67
N ALA A 134 1.03 15.64 20.30
CA ALA A 134 1.43 16.84 19.57
C ALA A 134 2.65 16.57 18.66
N ALA A 135 3.67 15.90 19.20
CA ALA A 135 4.84 15.47 18.44
C ALA A 135 5.59 14.34 19.16
N ILE A 136 6.37 13.58 18.41
CA ILE A 136 7.35 12.62 18.92
C ILE A 136 8.64 12.73 18.10
N SER A 137 9.79 12.67 18.77
CA SER A 137 11.07 12.54 18.10
C SER A 137 11.37 11.07 17.84
N TYR A 138 11.76 10.75 16.61
CA TYR A 138 12.04 9.41 16.16
C TYR A 138 13.52 9.32 15.73
N PRO A 139 14.33 8.47 16.39
CA PRO A 139 15.77 8.46 16.20
C PRO A 139 16.17 7.95 14.81
N PRO A 140 17.41 8.26 14.37
CA PRO A 140 17.96 7.71 13.14
C PRO A 140 18.01 6.17 13.18
N GLY A 141 17.85 5.55 12.01
CA GLY A 141 17.77 4.09 11.86
C GLY A 141 16.37 3.52 12.04
N GLY A 142 15.41 4.35 12.48
CA GLY A 142 13.99 4.01 12.49
C GLY A 142 13.36 4.04 11.10
N GLY A 143 12.22 3.36 10.94
CA GLY A 143 11.48 3.31 9.69
C GLY A 143 9.97 3.41 9.85
N ILE A 144 9.30 3.77 8.76
CA ILE A 144 7.84 3.83 8.65
C ILE A 144 7.41 2.80 7.62
N GLY A 145 6.45 1.96 7.98
CA GLY A 145 5.78 1.07 7.06
C GLY A 145 4.56 1.71 6.43
N ALA A 146 4.03 1.11 5.37
CA ALA A 146 2.71 1.42 4.87
C ALA A 146 2.07 0.20 4.23
N TYR A 147 0.76 0.16 4.26
CA TYR A 147 0.00 -0.81 3.47
C TYR A 147 0.25 -0.55 1.99
N GLY A 148 0.72 -1.57 1.28
CA GLY A 148 0.88 -1.53 -0.17
C GLY A 148 -0.13 -2.42 -0.87
N VAL A 149 -0.26 -2.22 -2.19
CA VAL A 149 -1.08 -3.05 -3.07
C VAL A 149 -0.19 -3.73 -4.09
N ALA A 150 -0.16 -5.06 -4.09
CA ALA A 150 0.55 -5.83 -5.10
C ALA A 150 -0.33 -5.98 -6.34
N VAL A 151 0.18 -5.58 -7.49
CA VAL A 151 -0.49 -5.72 -8.79
C VAL A 151 0.40 -6.43 -9.78
N ARG A 152 -0.19 -7.21 -10.68
CA ARG A 152 0.51 -7.87 -11.77
C ARG A 152 -0.25 -7.69 -13.06
N TYR A 153 0.48 -7.51 -14.15
CA TYR A 153 -0.12 -7.41 -15.47
C TYR A 153 0.88 -7.82 -16.55
N GLN A 154 0.34 -8.30 -17.66
CA GLN A 154 1.04 -8.42 -18.93
C GLN A 154 0.75 -7.19 -19.77
N SER A 155 1.63 -6.87 -20.72
CA SER A 155 1.45 -5.71 -21.61
C SER A 155 0.13 -5.76 -22.40
N THR A 156 -0.39 -6.96 -22.67
CA THR A 156 -1.68 -7.18 -23.34
C THR A 156 -2.90 -6.98 -22.45
N ASP A 157 -2.74 -6.99 -21.12
CA ASP A 157 -3.89 -6.88 -20.21
C ASP A 157 -4.43 -5.45 -20.14
N LEU A 158 -3.55 -4.47 -20.35
CA LEU A 158 -3.88 -3.05 -20.23
C LEU A 158 -4.45 -2.46 -21.53
N THR A 159 -4.37 -3.18 -22.66
CA THR A 159 -4.86 -2.72 -23.96
C THR A 159 -6.34 -3.02 -24.20
N SER A 160 -6.94 -3.97 -23.47
CA SER A 160 -8.35 -4.37 -23.63
C SER A 160 -9.35 -3.57 -22.79
N SER A 161 -8.90 -2.64 -21.94
CA SER A 161 -9.79 -1.89 -21.02
C SER A 161 -10.60 -0.76 -21.69
N SER A 162 -10.59 -0.64 -23.02
CA SER A 162 -11.26 0.43 -23.78
C SER A 162 -12.49 0.00 -24.59
N VAL A 163 -13.03 -1.22 -24.39
CA VAL A 163 -14.27 -1.62 -25.08
C VAL A 163 -15.43 -1.78 -24.09
N SER A 164 -16.02 -0.65 -23.72
CA SER A 164 -17.45 -0.58 -23.42
C SER A 164 -18.07 0.57 -24.21
N THR A 165 -17.95 0.51 -25.54
CA THR A 165 -18.85 1.26 -26.41
C THR A 165 -20.24 0.65 -26.19
N TYR A 166 -21.09 1.36 -25.44
CA TYR A 166 -22.52 1.06 -25.40
C TYR A 166 -23.06 1.13 -26.82
N LEU A 167 -23.25 -0.04 -27.44
CA LEU A 167 -24.17 -0.23 -28.54
C LEU A 167 -25.56 -0.38 -27.93
N GLN A 168 -26.30 0.72 -27.86
CA GLN A 168 -27.76 0.70 -27.98
C GLN A 168 -28.08 1.51 -29.24
N CYS A 169 -28.23 0.84 -30.38
CA CYS A 169 -29.50 0.36 -30.94
C CYS A 169 -30.49 1.49 -31.25
N GLN A 170 -30.66 1.70 -32.56
CA GLN A 170 -31.77 2.24 -33.36
C GLN A 170 -32.86 3.05 -32.67
#